data_AF-A0A238YSN9-F1
#
_entry.id   AF-A0A238YSN9-F1
#
_cell.length_a   1.000
_cell.length_b   1.000
_cell.length_c   1.000
_cell.angle_alpha   90.00
_cell.angle_beta   90.00
_cell.angle_gamma   90.00
#
_symmetry.space_group_name_H-M   'P 1'
#
loop_
_entity.id
_entity.type
_entity.pdbx_description
1 polymer ?
#
loop_
_entity_poly.entity_id
_entity_poly.type
_entity_poly.pdbx_seq_one_letter_code
_entity_poly.pdbx_strand_id
1 'polypeptide(L)'
;MKQNTDSSSFSLLPDAGGYDPIEDRLRANVRATIEAMFEEELAVFLGRLRYGRGNERARGYRHGHRDRQLTGTFGTETVRVPRARIENEAGKITEWRSKALPRYRRLTKKAEALIAAVYLAGTNTRRVKRALFGLFEGAVSKDVVSRAWRKVKVDWDAWSARDLTGEEIVRLILDGTVIKTRLDRKATNISVLAAIGIRRDGQKVLLSIRNMGGESTAAWGSFLADLDARGLRRPEFV
;
A
#
# COMPACT_ATOMS: atom_id res chain seq x y z
N MET A 1 -24.14 19.20 11.76
CA MET A 1 -22.98 19.90 11.19
C MET A 1 -21.72 19.46 11.93
N LYS A 2 -20.90 18.56 11.36
CA LYS A 2 -19.67 18.11 12.02
C LYS A 2 -18.54 19.06 11.64
N GLN A 3 -18.10 19.89 12.59
CA GLN A 3 -16.93 20.72 12.43
C GLN A 3 -15.71 19.80 12.23
N ASN A 4 -15.14 19.84 11.03
CA ASN A 4 -13.81 19.29 10.80
C ASN A 4 -12.85 20.19 11.57
N THR A 5 -12.17 19.63 12.56
CA THR A 5 -11.04 20.29 13.22
C THR A 5 -9.99 20.58 12.14
N ASP A 6 -9.90 21.85 11.75
CA ASP A 6 -8.82 22.36 10.94
C ASP A 6 -7.52 22.00 11.63
N SER A 7 -6.79 21.09 11.00
CA SER A 7 -5.41 20.81 11.38
C SER A 7 -4.63 22.00 10.81
N SER A 8 -4.49 23.05 11.61
CA SER A 8 -3.69 24.22 11.28
C SER A 8 -2.33 23.80 10.70
N SER A 9 -1.94 24.45 9.60
CA SER A 9 -0.67 24.25 8.92
C SER A 9 0.47 24.51 9.91
N PHE A 10 1.06 23.44 10.43
CA PHE A 10 2.21 23.55 11.32
C PHE A 10 3.47 23.65 10.45
N SER A 11 3.68 24.81 9.81
CA SER A 11 4.97 25.12 9.18
C SER A 11 5.93 25.51 10.29
N LEU A 12 6.84 24.58 10.64
CA LEU A 12 7.93 24.81 11.58
C LEU A 12 9.02 25.73 11.02
N LEU A 13 9.05 25.90 9.70
CA LEU A 13 10.00 26.75 9.00
C LEU A 13 9.24 27.93 8.35
N PRO A 14 9.73 29.16 8.52
CA PRO A 14 9.04 30.38 8.09
C PRO A 14 8.85 30.50 6.57
N ASP A 15 9.55 29.70 5.76
CA ASP A 15 9.52 29.74 4.29
C ASP A 15 9.00 28.45 3.63
N ALA A 16 8.46 27.51 4.42
CA ALA A 16 8.07 26.18 3.91
C ALA A 16 6.85 26.18 2.96
N GLY A 17 6.18 27.32 2.76
CA GLY A 17 5.02 27.46 1.87
C GLY A 17 5.24 28.43 0.71
N GLY A 18 6.48 28.85 0.47
CA GLY A 18 6.86 29.79 -0.59
C GLY A 18 7.14 29.13 -1.94
N TYR A 19 7.34 29.97 -2.95
CA TYR A 19 7.86 29.55 -4.26
C TYR A 19 9.26 28.97 -4.09
N ASP A 20 9.44 27.71 -4.50
CA ASP A 20 10.73 27.05 -4.53
C ASP A 20 11.04 26.74 -6.01
N PRO A 21 11.97 27.47 -6.64
CA PRO A 21 12.24 27.31 -8.07
C PRO A 21 12.68 25.89 -8.45
N ILE A 22 13.28 25.13 -7.53
CA ILE A 22 13.70 23.75 -7.77
C ILE A 22 12.47 22.83 -7.71
N GLU A 23 11.71 22.89 -6.62
CA GLU A 23 10.54 22.03 -6.43
C GLU A 23 9.44 22.33 -7.45
N ASP A 24 9.17 23.61 -7.74
CA ASP A 24 8.17 24.02 -8.73
C ASP A 24 8.54 23.55 -10.15
N ARG A 25 9.83 23.66 -10.52
CA ARG A 25 10.32 23.18 -11.82
C ARG A 25 10.25 21.65 -11.90
N LEU A 26 10.64 20.95 -10.83
CA LEU A 26 10.57 19.50 -10.77
C LEU A 26 9.13 19.02 -10.87
N ARG A 27 8.21 19.64 -10.14
CA ARG A 27 6.77 19.36 -10.15
C ARG A 27 6.16 19.53 -11.54
N ALA A 28 6.51 20.62 -12.23
CA ALA A 28 6.10 20.84 -13.63
C ALA A 28 6.62 19.74 -14.56
N ASN A 29 7.90 19.37 -14.44
CA ASN A 29 8.52 18.31 -15.25
C ASN A 29 7.91 16.94 -14.95
N VAL A 30 7.64 16.63 -13.69
CA VAL A 30 6.98 15.38 -13.26
C VAL A 30 5.58 15.30 -13.86
N ARG A 31 4.79 16.38 -13.78
CA ARG A 31 3.46 16.45 -14.40
C ARG A 31 3.53 16.18 -15.90
N ALA A 32 4.41 16.90 -16.61
CA ALA A 32 4.59 16.74 -18.05
C ALA A 32 5.02 15.31 -18.44
N THR A 33 5.94 14.72 -17.67
CA THR A 33 6.41 13.34 -17.89
C THR A 33 5.30 12.32 -17.69
N ILE A 34 4.48 12.49 -16.65
CA ILE A 34 3.34 11.60 -16.38
C ILE A 34 2.29 11.71 -17.49
N GLU A 35 1.98 12.92 -17.96
CA GLU A 35 1.03 13.14 -19.05
C GLU A 35 1.53 12.55 -20.37
N ALA A 36 2.82 12.75 -20.70
CA ALA A 36 3.46 12.15 -21.87
C ALA A 36 3.39 10.61 -21.83
N MET A 37 3.70 10.01 -20.68
CA MET A 37 3.60 8.56 -20.50
C MET A 37 2.18 8.04 -20.79
N PHE A 38 1.12 8.75 -20.37
CA PHE A 38 -0.25 8.33 -20.69
C PHE A 38 -0.62 8.49 -22.17
N GLU A 39 -0.10 9.53 -22.84
CA GLU A 39 -0.30 9.72 -24.28
C GLU A 39 0.41 8.65 -25.10
N GLU A 40 1.63 8.28 -24.70
CA GLU A 40 2.38 7.17 -25.29
C GLU A 40 1.65 5.84 -25.08
N GLU A 41 1.19 5.56 -23.85
CA GLU A 41 0.40 4.36 -23.55
C GLU A 41 -0.84 4.26 -24.44
N LEU A 42 -1.54 5.38 -24.65
CA LEU A 42 -2.70 5.43 -25.52
C LEU A 42 -2.33 5.29 -27.01
N ALA A 43 -1.23 5.90 -27.44
CA ALA A 43 -0.75 5.79 -28.81
C ALA A 43 -0.36 4.34 -29.16
N VAL A 44 0.34 3.65 -28.25
CA VAL A 44 0.66 2.22 -28.37
C VAL A 44 -0.62 1.40 -28.41
N PHE A 45 -1.60 1.68 -27.54
CA PHE A 45 -2.87 0.96 -27.54
C PHE A 45 -3.65 1.12 -28.87
N LEU A 46 -3.71 2.34 -29.40
CA LEU A 46 -4.41 2.65 -30.65
C LEU A 46 -3.61 2.27 -31.91
N GLY A 47 -2.31 1.95 -31.78
CA GLY A 47 -1.40 1.68 -32.89
C GLY A 47 -1.07 2.91 -33.74
N ARG A 48 -1.30 4.12 -33.22
CA ARG A 48 -1.06 5.37 -33.98
C ARG A 48 -0.83 6.59 -33.10
N LEU A 49 0.01 7.50 -33.56
CA LEU A 49 0.22 8.81 -32.96
C LEU A 49 -1.03 9.71 -33.10
N ARG A 50 -0.98 10.85 -32.42
CA ARG A 50 -2.03 11.88 -32.53
C ARG A 50 -2.09 12.39 -33.97
N TYR A 51 -3.29 12.52 -34.52
CA TYR A 51 -3.55 12.91 -35.92
C TYR A 51 -3.01 11.94 -36.99
N GLY A 52 -2.35 10.84 -36.62
CA GLY A 52 -1.97 9.78 -37.55
C GLY A 52 -3.20 9.11 -38.17
N ARG A 53 -3.22 9.01 -39.49
CA ARG A 53 -4.16 8.15 -40.22
C ARG A 53 -3.56 6.76 -40.26
N GLY A 54 -4.27 5.77 -39.72
CA GLY A 54 -3.85 4.37 -39.76
C GLY A 54 -4.44 3.68 -40.99
N ASN A 55 -3.72 2.68 -41.53
CA ASN A 55 -4.18 1.87 -42.67
C ASN A 55 -5.13 0.73 -42.25
N GLU A 56 -5.20 0.39 -40.96
CA GLU A 56 -6.04 -0.70 -40.43
C GLU A 56 -7.28 -0.18 -39.69
N ARG A 57 -8.30 -1.04 -39.50
CA ARG A 57 -9.48 -0.77 -38.67
C ARG A 57 -9.02 -0.34 -37.28
N ALA A 58 -9.14 0.97 -36.99
CA ALA A 58 -8.68 1.54 -35.74
C ALA A 58 -9.42 0.90 -34.56
N ARG A 59 -8.68 0.42 -33.54
CA ARG A 59 -9.22 -0.12 -32.27
C ARG A 59 -10.07 0.87 -31.46
N GLY A 60 -10.20 2.10 -31.95
CA GLY A 60 -10.91 3.18 -31.30
C GLY A 60 -10.44 4.57 -31.75
N TYR A 61 -10.98 5.57 -31.06
CA TYR A 61 -10.66 6.98 -31.30
C TYR A 61 -10.48 7.75 -29.99
N ARG A 62 -9.62 8.78 -30.04
CA ARG A 62 -9.36 9.67 -28.89
C ARG A 62 -10.60 10.52 -28.60
N HIS A 63 -10.89 10.73 -27.33
CA HIS A 63 -12.10 11.42 -26.84
C HIS A 63 -11.74 12.43 -25.74
N GLY A 64 -10.74 13.27 -26.02
CA GLY A 64 -10.26 14.32 -25.12
C GLY A 64 -9.52 13.79 -23.89
N HIS A 65 -9.56 14.56 -22.82
CA HIS A 65 -8.82 14.33 -21.58
C HIS A 65 -9.74 14.41 -20.37
N ARG A 66 -9.27 13.91 -19.23
CA ARG A 66 -9.87 14.16 -17.91
C ARG A 66 -8.78 14.49 -16.90
N ASP A 67 -9.09 15.42 -16.02
CA ASP A 67 -8.20 15.75 -14.92
C ASP A 67 -8.34 14.72 -13.81
N ARG A 68 -7.20 14.25 -13.31
CA ARG A 68 -7.14 13.37 -12.15
C ARG A 68 -6.07 13.86 -11.19
N GLN A 69 -6.44 13.92 -9.92
CA GLN A 69 -5.49 14.12 -8.84
C GLN A 69 -4.71 12.83 -8.57
N LEU A 70 -3.38 12.92 -8.60
CA LEU A 70 -2.44 11.85 -8.30
C LEU A 70 -1.45 12.33 -7.25
N THR A 71 -1.35 11.58 -6.17
CA THR A 71 -0.45 11.83 -5.06
C THR A 71 0.73 10.86 -5.13
N GLY A 72 1.92 11.40 -5.36
CA GLY A 72 3.20 10.68 -5.40
C GLY A 72 4.11 11.09 -4.25
N THR A 73 5.34 10.55 -4.24
CA THR A 73 6.41 11.08 -3.37
C THR A 73 6.84 12.48 -3.77
N PHE A 74 6.45 12.93 -4.97
CA PHE A 74 6.61 14.28 -5.50
C PHE A 74 5.46 15.23 -5.09
N GLY A 75 4.64 14.84 -4.10
CA GLY A 75 3.46 15.62 -3.70
C GLY A 75 2.20 15.29 -4.51
N THR A 76 1.21 16.18 -4.43
CA THR A 76 -0.10 16.01 -5.08
C THR A 76 -0.19 16.84 -6.34
N GLU A 77 -0.40 16.16 -7.48
CA GLU A 77 -0.50 16.78 -8.79
C GLU A 77 -1.84 16.50 -9.47
N THR A 78 -2.35 17.49 -10.21
CA THR A 78 -3.45 17.29 -11.15
C THR A 78 -2.88 17.01 -12.52
N VAL A 79 -3.13 15.81 -13.04
CA VAL A 79 -2.62 15.35 -14.34
C VAL A 79 -3.78 15.15 -15.34
N ARG A 80 -3.54 15.50 -16.60
CA ARG A 80 -4.46 15.29 -17.71
C ARG A 80 -4.30 13.88 -18.26
N VAL A 81 -5.28 13.03 -17.97
CA VAL A 81 -5.30 11.65 -18.47
C VAL A 81 -6.09 11.60 -19.78
N PRO A 82 -5.49 11.14 -20.89
CA PRO A 82 -6.19 11.03 -22.16
C PRO A 82 -7.29 9.98 -22.09
N ARG A 83 -8.32 10.19 -22.89
CA ARG A 83 -9.49 9.32 -22.99
C ARG A 83 -9.57 8.80 -24.42
N ALA A 84 -10.02 7.57 -24.56
CA ALA A 84 -10.39 7.02 -25.85
C ALA A 84 -11.64 6.17 -25.73
N ARG A 85 -12.41 6.12 -26.81
CA ARG A 85 -13.50 5.18 -26.98
C ARG A 85 -12.98 4.03 -27.82
N ILE A 86 -13.12 2.82 -27.28
CA ILE A 86 -12.64 1.58 -27.87
C ILE A 86 -13.83 0.72 -28.22
N GLU A 87 -13.79 0.10 -29.38
CA GLU A 87 -14.81 -0.85 -29.81
C GLU A 87 -14.30 -2.26 -29.46
N ASN A 88 -15.07 -2.97 -28.64
CA ASN A 88 -14.74 -4.36 -28.30
C ASN A 88 -15.15 -5.29 -29.47
N GLU A 89 -14.65 -6.53 -29.47
CA GLU A 89 -14.97 -7.55 -30.50
C GLU A 89 -16.48 -7.81 -30.67
N ALA A 90 -17.27 -7.54 -29.63
CA ALA A 90 -18.73 -7.61 -29.63
C ALA A 90 -19.44 -6.32 -30.13
N GLY A 91 -18.72 -5.38 -30.75
CA GLY A 91 -19.26 -4.09 -31.24
C GLY A 91 -19.62 -3.07 -30.14
N LYS A 92 -19.31 -3.38 -28.87
CA LYS A 92 -19.64 -2.49 -27.74
C LYS A 92 -18.55 -1.43 -27.55
N ILE A 93 -18.96 -0.16 -27.58
CA ILE A 93 -18.07 0.97 -27.30
C ILE A 93 -17.86 1.12 -25.79
N THR A 94 -16.61 1.07 -25.33
CA THR A 94 -16.23 1.30 -23.94
C THR A 94 -15.13 2.36 -23.80
N GLU A 95 -14.93 2.89 -22.59
CA GLU A 95 -13.84 3.83 -22.33
C GLU A 95 -12.52 3.07 -22.13
N TRP A 96 -11.47 3.51 -22.83
CA TRP A 96 -10.10 3.03 -22.64
C TRP A 96 -9.64 3.23 -21.21
N ARG A 97 -8.87 2.26 -20.71
CA ARG A 97 -8.35 2.25 -19.34
C ARG A 97 -6.83 2.18 -19.40
N SER A 98 -6.18 3.21 -18.87
CA SER A 98 -4.75 3.18 -18.59
C SER A 98 -4.43 2.05 -17.60
N LYS A 99 -3.45 1.23 -17.96
CA LYS A 99 -2.81 0.24 -17.09
C LYS A 99 -1.91 0.94 -16.06
N ALA A 100 -1.26 2.03 -16.46
CA ALA A 100 -0.36 2.77 -15.58
C ALA A 100 -1.10 3.49 -14.43
N LEU A 101 -2.29 4.06 -14.69
CA LEU A 101 -3.16 4.65 -13.67
C LEU A 101 -4.56 4.02 -13.66
N PRO A 102 -4.74 2.89 -12.95
CA PRO A 102 -6.03 2.23 -12.80
C PRO A 102 -7.13 3.16 -12.28
N ARG A 103 -8.38 2.78 -12.55
CA ARG A 103 -9.57 3.51 -12.11
C ARG A 103 -9.54 3.68 -10.59
N TYR A 104 -9.92 4.88 -10.11
CA TYR A 104 -9.96 5.26 -8.69
C TYR A 104 -8.62 5.27 -7.93
N ARG A 105 -7.52 4.80 -8.52
CA ARG A 105 -6.20 4.93 -7.90
C ARG A 105 -5.80 6.41 -7.84
N ARG A 106 -5.48 6.89 -6.63
CA ARG A 106 -5.06 8.27 -6.37
C ARG A 106 -3.66 8.37 -5.78
N LEU A 107 -3.06 7.25 -5.38
CA LEU A 107 -1.69 7.21 -4.87
C LEU A 107 -0.80 6.36 -5.78
N THR A 108 0.44 6.79 -5.96
CA THR A 108 1.49 5.93 -6.53
C THR A 108 1.82 4.79 -5.56
N LYS A 109 2.34 3.67 -6.09
CA LYS A 109 2.74 2.52 -5.26
C LYS A 109 3.80 2.91 -4.21
N LYS A 110 4.76 3.76 -4.59
CA LYS A 110 5.84 4.21 -3.69
C LYS A 110 5.31 5.11 -2.57
N ALA A 111 4.41 6.04 -2.87
CA ALA A 111 3.77 6.87 -1.85
C ALA A 111 2.96 6.03 -0.85
N GLU A 112 2.23 5.04 -1.35
CA GLU A 112 1.47 4.11 -0.51
C GLU A 112 2.38 3.27 0.40
N ALA A 113 3.50 2.76 -0.12
CA ALA A 113 4.51 2.04 0.65
C ALA A 113 5.17 2.92 1.72
N LEU A 114 5.47 4.19 1.41
CA LEU A 114 6.00 5.16 2.38
C LEU A 114 5.02 5.36 3.55
N ILE A 115 3.74 5.57 3.24
CA ILE A 115 2.70 5.75 4.26
C ILE A 115 2.60 4.51 5.17
N ALA A 116 2.64 3.32 4.59
CA ALA A 116 2.60 2.06 5.34
C ALA A 116 3.86 1.88 6.22
N ALA A 117 5.05 2.20 5.70
CA ALA A 117 6.31 2.09 6.44
C ALA A 117 6.35 3.03 7.66
N VAL A 118 5.90 4.28 7.50
CA VAL A 118 5.84 5.26 8.60
C VAL A 118 4.85 4.82 9.68
N TYR A 119 3.73 4.21 9.28
CA TYR A 119 2.79 3.61 10.24
C TYR A 119 3.44 2.44 11.00
N LEU A 120 4.12 1.54 10.28
CA LEU A 120 4.80 0.37 10.85
C LEU A 120 5.97 0.72 11.76
N ALA A 121 6.58 1.90 11.61
CA ALA A 121 7.58 2.42 12.54
C ALA A 121 7.04 2.77 13.94
N GLY A 122 5.83 2.32 14.29
CA GLY A 122 5.22 2.50 15.62
C GLY A 122 4.38 3.76 15.78
N THR A 123 4.00 4.42 14.68
CA THR A 123 3.19 5.63 14.74
C THR A 123 1.71 5.32 14.54
N ASN A 124 0.82 6.08 15.21
CA ASN A 124 -0.62 5.95 14.97
C ASN A 124 -1.05 6.73 13.72
N THR A 125 -2.24 6.43 13.18
CA THR A 125 -2.74 7.04 11.92
C THR A 125 -2.79 8.58 11.95
N ARG A 126 -3.00 9.19 13.12
CA ARG A 126 -3.00 10.66 13.29
C ARG A 126 -1.58 11.23 13.27
N ARG A 127 -0.63 10.54 13.92
CA ARG A 127 0.80 10.88 13.90
C ARG A 127 1.38 10.72 12.49
N VAL A 128 1.00 9.68 11.74
CA VAL A 128 1.37 9.52 10.32
C VAL A 128 0.90 10.72 9.51
N LYS A 129 -0.40 11.09 9.60
CA LYS A 129 -0.94 12.28 8.91
C LYS A 129 -0.10 13.52 9.20
N ARG A 130 0.24 13.75 10.47
CA ARG A 130 1.03 14.92 10.90
C ARG A 130 2.48 14.86 10.37
N ALA A 131 3.14 13.72 10.49
CA ALA A 131 4.53 13.54 10.05
C ALA A 131 4.67 13.68 8.53
N LEU A 132 3.66 13.24 7.79
CA LEU A 132 3.62 13.26 6.33
C LEU A 132 2.91 14.51 5.78
N PHE A 133 2.51 15.46 6.63
CA PHE A 133 1.77 16.64 6.20
C PHE A 133 2.60 17.51 5.25
N GLY A 134 3.88 17.77 5.56
CA GLY A 134 4.75 18.59 4.71
C GLY A 134 4.95 18.00 3.31
N LEU A 135 5.08 16.67 3.20
CA LEU A 135 5.30 16.01 1.92
C LEU A 135 4.04 15.92 1.05
N PHE A 136 2.87 15.75 1.66
CA PHE A 136 1.62 15.49 0.93
C PHE A 136 0.60 16.63 1.01
N GLU A 137 0.93 17.73 1.68
CA GLU A 137 0.07 18.91 1.83
C GLU A 137 -1.35 18.56 2.31
N GLY A 138 -1.44 17.61 3.24
CA GLY A 138 -2.73 17.16 3.80
C GLY A 138 -3.52 16.15 2.95
N ALA A 139 -3.03 15.74 1.77
CA ALA A 139 -3.68 14.71 0.95
C ALA A 139 -3.76 13.33 1.63
N VAL A 140 -2.90 13.07 2.62
CA VAL A 140 -2.91 11.83 3.41
C VAL A 140 -3.80 11.98 4.64
N SER A 141 -5.04 11.50 4.53
CA SER A 141 -5.97 11.40 5.68
C SER A 141 -5.77 10.10 6.46
N LYS A 142 -6.37 9.99 7.66
CA LYS A 142 -6.40 8.74 8.45
C LYS A 142 -6.91 7.54 7.63
N ASP A 143 -7.86 7.78 6.71
CA ASP A 143 -8.50 6.76 5.90
C ASP A 143 -7.61 6.35 4.71
N VAL A 144 -6.74 7.25 4.25
CA VAL A 144 -5.65 6.92 3.32
C VAL A 144 -4.65 5.99 4.01
N VAL A 145 -4.22 6.32 5.24
CA VAL A 145 -3.30 5.47 6.02
C VAL A 145 -3.91 4.08 6.26
N SER A 146 -5.17 4.01 6.68
CA SER A 146 -5.86 2.73 6.91
C SER A 146 -5.98 1.87 5.65
N ARG A 147 -6.21 2.49 4.47
CA ARG A 147 -6.24 1.77 3.20
C ARG A 147 -4.86 1.27 2.76
N ALA A 148 -3.81 2.07 2.94
CA ALA A 148 -2.43 1.67 2.67
C ALA A 148 -2.04 0.45 3.54
N TRP A 149 -2.39 0.50 4.83
CA TRP A 149 -2.21 -0.62 5.77
C TRP A 149 -2.96 -1.89 5.33
N ARG A 150 -4.18 -1.77 4.80
CA ARG A 150 -4.97 -2.95 4.38
C ARG A 150 -4.28 -3.77 3.28
N LYS A 151 -3.41 -3.17 2.47
CA LYS A 151 -2.62 -3.94 1.50
C LYS A 151 -1.53 -4.75 2.17
N VAL A 152 -0.82 -4.15 3.13
CA VAL A 152 0.13 -4.88 3.97
C VAL A 152 -0.55 -6.00 4.74
N LYS A 153 -1.83 -5.83 5.11
CA LYS A 153 -2.62 -6.91 5.72
C LYS A 153 -2.73 -8.14 4.80
N VAL A 154 -2.85 -7.97 3.48
CA VAL A 154 -2.89 -9.11 2.55
C VAL A 154 -1.55 -9.86 2.59
N ASP A 155 -0.44 -9.13 2.52
CA ASP A 155 0.90 -9.71 2.61
C ASP A 155 1.13 -10.39 3.97
N TRP A 156 0.59 -9.80 5.05
CA TRP A 156 0.60 -10.37 6.39
C TRP A 156 -0.21 -11.66 6.49
N ASP A 157 -1.41 -11.68 5.93
CA ASP A 157 -2.28 -12.85 5.96
C ASP A 157 -1.63 -13.99 5.13
N ALA A 158 -1.01 -13.67 3.99
CA ALA A 158 -0.22 -14.62 3.20
C ALA A 158 1.01 -15.13 3.96
N TRP A 159 1.77 -14.25 4.63
CA TRP A 159 2.90 -14.64 5.47
C TRP A 159 2.47 -15.52 6.64
N SER A 160 1.30 -15.24 7.24
CA SER A 160 0.76 -16.01 8.37
C SER A 160 0.31 -17.42 7.98
N ALA A 161 0.02 -17.64 6.70
CA ALA A 161 -0.41 -18.91 6.12
C ALA A 161 0.67 -19.59 5.27
N ARG A 162 1.87 -19.01 5.17
CA ARG A 162 2.94 -19.53 4.31
C ARG A 162 3.37 -20.95 4.73
N ASP A 163 3.85 -21.70 3.75
CA ASP A 163 4.48 -23.00 3.95
C ASP A 163 5.80 -22.86 4.74
N LEU A 164 6.03 -23.80 5.66
CA LEU A 164 7.20 -23.89 6.54
C LEU A 164 8.06 -25.13 6.27
N THR A 165 7.72 -25.98 5.29
CA THR A 165 8.48 -27.21 4.98
C THR A 165 9.97 -26.97 4.68
N GLY A 166 10.27 -25.84 4.01
CA GLY A 166 11.62 -25.41 3.67
C GLY A 166 12.42 -24.78 4.82
N GLU A 167 11.80 -24.52 5.98
CA GLU A 167 12.46 -23.94 7.14
C GLU A 167 13.19 -25.05 7.95
N GLU A 168 14.51 -25.10 7.87
CA GLU A 168 15.34 -26.04 8.63
C GLU A 168 15.56 -25.55 10.06
N ILE A 169 14.52 -25.67 10.89
CA ILE A 169 14.52 -25.21 12.27
C ILE A 169 15.13 -26.27 13.19
N VAL A 170 16.23 -25.92 13.86
CA VAL A 170 16.90 -26.78 14.87
C VAL A 170 16.36 -26.54 16.28
N ARG A 171 15.82 -25.34 16.55
CA ARG A 171 15.23 -25.03 17.86
C ARG A 171 14.02 -24.13 17.70
N LEU A 172 12.97 -24.44 18.45
CA LEU A 172 11.75 -23.63 18.53
C LEU A 172 11.69 -22.94 19.89
N ILE A 173 11.52 -21.63 19.88
CA ILE A 173 11.24 -20.81 21.07
C ILE A 173 9.79 -20.36 20.96
N LEU A 174 9.02 -20.63 22.02
CA LEU A 174 7.64 -20.21 22.16
C LEU A 174 7.58 -19.12 23.22
N ASP A 175 6.86 -18.04 22.92
CA ASP A 175 6.69 -16.92 23.83
C ASP A 175 5.26 -16.39 23.80
N GLY A 176 4.79 -15.87 24.93
CA GLY A 176 3.47 -15.27 25.11
C GLY A 176 3.64 -13.84 25.62
N THR A 177 3.02 -12.87 24.95
CA THR A 177 3.05 -11.47 25.39
C THR A 177 1.64 -10.89 25.45
N VAL A 178 1.39 -10.10 26.50
CA VAL A 178 0.10 -9.45 26.70
C VAL A 178 0.17 -8.02 26.18
N ILE A 179 -0.63 -7.73 25.16
CA ILE A 179 -0.74 -6.41 24.56
C ILE A 179 -2.04 -5.76 25.01
N LYS A 180 -1.93 -4.54 25.56
CA LYS A 180 -3.10 -3.71 25.87
C LYS A 180 -3.64 -3.11 24.58
N THR A 181 -4.83 -3.53 24.17
CA THR A 181 -5.50 -2.99 22.98
C THR A 181 -6.85 -2.38 23.37
N ARG A 182 -7.40 -1.54 22.49
CA ARG A 182 -8.76 -1.01 22.67
C ARG A 182 -9.72 -1.81 21.81
N LEU A 183 -10.51 -2.67 22.44
CA LEU A 183 -11.56 -3.48 21.81
C LEU A 183 -12.92 -3.04 22.36
N ASP A 184 -13.90 -2.80 21.50
CA ASP A 184 -15.26 -2.36 21.88
C ASP A 184 -15.29 -1.20 22.89
N ARG A 185 -14.43 -0.20 22.64
CA ARG A 185 -14.23 1.00 23.46
C ARG A 185 -13.62 0.76 24.85
N LYS A 186 -13.41 -0.49 25.27
CA LYS A 186 -12.74 -0.87 26.52
C LYS A 186 -11.26 -1.21 26.27
N ALA A 187 -10.41 -0.99 27.28
CA ALA A 187 -9.04 -1.46 27.25
C ALA A 187 -9.04 -2.94 27.62
N THR A 188 -8.62 -3.78 26.68
CA THR A 188 -8.62 -5.24 26.82
C THR A 188 -7.21 -5.75 26.63
N ASN A 189 -6.77 -6.60 27.56
CA ASN A 189 -5.53 -7.34 27.45
C ASN A 189 -5.73 -8.46 26.43
N ILE A 190 -4.93 -8.45 25.38
CA ILE A 190 -4.93 -9.48 24.36
C ILE A 190 -3.61 -10.25 24.48
N SER A 191 -3.71 -11.55 24.68
CA SER A 191 -2.54 -12.44 24.69
C SER A 191 -2.18 -12.80 23.26
N VAL A 192 -0.93 -12.55 22.91
CA VAL A 192 -0.36 -12.85 21.60
C VAL A 192 0.74 -13.89 21.79
N LEU A 193 0.60 -15.02 21.11
CA LEU A 193 1.57 -16.10 21.11
C LEU A 193 2.50 -15.93 19.91
N ALA A 194 3.79 -16.14 20.11
CA ALA A 194 4.81 -16.08 19.08
C ALA A 194 5.65 -17.36 19.06
N ALA A 195 6.04 -17.78 17.85
CA ALA A 195 6.98 -18.86 17.61
C ALA A 195 8.19 -18.31 16.86
N ILE A 196 9.37 -18.46 17.45
CA ILE A 196 10.65 -18.09 16.86
C ILE A 196 11.44 -19.38 16.63
N GLY A 197 11.77 -19.65 15.37
CA GLY A 197 12.66 -20.73 14.98
C GLY A 197 14.11 -20.26 14.92
N ILE A 198 15.03 -21.12 15.32
CA ILE A 198 16.47 -20.97 15.05
C ILE A 198 16.80 -21.92 13.91
N ARG A 199 17.34 -21.39 12.82
CA ARG A 199 17.81 -22.16 11.67
C ARG A 199 19.18 -22.82 11.95
N ARG A 200 19.60 -23.76 11.09
CA ARG A 200 20.93 -24.40 11.19
C ARG A 200 22.11 -23.43 11.17
N ASP A 201 21.96 -22.28 10.50
CA ASP A 201 22.95 -21.20 10.47
C ASP A 201 22.93 -20.29 11.72
N GLY A 202 22.06 -20.58 12.70
CA GLY A 202 21.87 -19.77 13.89
C GLY A 202 20.94 -18.56 13.70
N GLN A 203 20.42 -18.33 12.50
CA GLN A 203 19.50 -17.22 12.24
C GLN A 203 18.17 -17.43 12.95
N LYS A 204 17.75 -16.43 13.73
CA LYS A 204 16.41 -16.39 14.35
C LYS A 204 15.38 -15.90 13.34
N VAL A 205 14.31 -16.66 13.16
CA VAL A 205 13.21 -16.34 12.24
C VAL A 205 11.89 -16.44 12.99
N LEU A 206 11.07 -15.39 12.90
CA LEU A 206 9.69 -15.46 13.40
C LEU A 206 8.88 -16.37 12.47
N LEU A 207 8.33 -17.45 13.00
CA LEU A 207 7.56 -18.46 12.26
C LEU A 207 6.06 -18.12 12.26
N SER A 208 5.55 -17.66 13.41
CA SER A 208 4.14 -17.36 13.62
C SER A 208 3.97 -16.36 14.74
N ILE A 209 2.92 -15.55 14.66
CA ILE A 209 2.45 -14.70 15.74
C ILE A 209 0.92 -14.56 15.64
N ARG A 210 0.20 -14.92 16.70
CA ARG A 210 -1.27 -14.95 16.68
C ARG A 210 -1.89 -14.52 18.00
N ASN A 211 -3.01 -13.83 17.90
CA ASN A 211 -3.91 -13.61 19.04
C ASN A 211 -4.80 -14.84 19.22
N MET A 212 -4.66 -15.53 20.36
CA MET A 212 -5.44 -16.72 20.69
C MET A 212 -6.43 -16.48 21.85
N GLY A 213 -6.64 -15.24 22.28
CA GLY A 213 -7.55 -14.88 23.35
C GLY A 213 -7.06 -15.21 24.77
N GLY A 214 -5.95 -15.96 24.92
CA GLY A 214 -5.32 -16.32 26.19
C GLY A 214 -4.15 -17.29 26.03
N GLU A 215 -3.54 -17.67 27.15
CA GLU A 215 -2.40 -18.60 27.24
C GLU A 215 -2.82 -20.00 27.74
N SER A 216 -4.02 -20.44 27.39
CA SER A 216 -4.52 -21.76 27.79
C SER A 216 -3.80 -22.88 27.04
N THR A 217 -3.81 -24.09 27.61
CA THR A 217 -3.31 -25.30 26.93
C THR A 217 -3.98 -25.51 25.57
N ALA A 218 -5.27 -25.20 25.45
CA ALA A 218 -5.99 -25.29 24.18
C ALA A 218 -5.49 -24.26 23.15
N ALA A 219 -5.19 -23.03 23.59
CA ALA A 219 -4.64 -21.99 22.72
C ALA A 219 -3.26 -22.40 22.17
N TRP A 220 -2.38 -22.90 23.04
CA TRP A 220 -1.07 -23.43 22.63
C TRP A 220 -1.18 -24.66 21.73
N GLY A 221 -2.09 -25.58 22.05
CA GLY A 221 -2.34 -26.77 21.22
C GLY A 221 -2.77 -26.39 19.80
N SER A 222 -3.73 -25.47 19.66
CA SER A 222 -4.16 -24.97 18.35
C SER A 222 -3.05 -24.20 17.62
N PHE A 223 -2.24 -23.42 18.34
CA PHE A 223 -1.12 -22.68 17.76
C PHE A 223 -0.02 -23.60 17.22
N LEU A 224 0.32 -24.67 17.93
CA LEU A 224 1.28 -25.69 17.49
C LEU A 224 0.72 -26.54 16.35
N ALA A 225 -0.55 -26.92 16.40
CA ALA A 225 -1.22 -27.65 15.32
C ALA A 225 -1.20 -26.86 14.00
N ASP A 226 -1.33 -25.53 14.06
CA ASP A 226 -1.23 -24.65 12.89
C ASP A 226 0.20 -24.56 12.32
N LEU A 227 1.23 -24.69 13.15
CA LEU A 227 2.62 -24.80 12.67
C LEU A 227 2.86 -26.14 11.97
N ASP A 228 2.36 -27.23 12.55
CA ASP A 228 2.45 -28.58 11.99
C ASP A 228 1.68 -28.69 10.67
N ALA A 229 0.46 -28.14 10.60
CA ALA A 229 -0.34 -28.10 9.37
C ALA A 229 0.32 -27.28 8.25
N ARG A 230 1.18 -26.31 8.59
CA ARG A 230 2.02 -25.56 7.64
C ARG A 230 3.33 -26.28 7.29
N GLY A 231 3.53 -27.52 7.76
CA GLY A 231 4.67 -28.35 7.41
C GLY A 231 5.95 -28.05 8.20
N LEU A 232 5.86 -27.40 9.37
CA LEU A 232 7.02 -27.21 10.23
C LEU A 232 7.54 -28.58 10.70
N ARG A 233 8.74 -28.95 10.27
CA ARG A 233 9.39 -30.19 10.72
C ARG A 233 9.67 -30.12 12.23
N ARG A 234 9.54 -31.27 12.89
CA ARG A 234 9.86 -31.39 14.33
C ARG A 234 11.33 -31.03 14.54
N PRO A 235 11.64 -30.02 15.37
CA PRO A 235 13.02 -29.69 15.67
C PRO A 235 13.70 -30.87 16.37
N GLU A 236 14.90 -31.22 15.93
CA GLU A 236 15.72 -32.21 16.62
C GLU A 236 16.31 -31.54 17.87
N PHE A 237 16.06 -32.13 19.04
CA PHE A 237 16.71 -31.70 20.27
C PHE A 237 18.18 -32.14 20.18
N VAL A 238 19.06 -31.20 19.84
CA VAL A 238 20.52 -31.38 19.92
C VAL A 238 20.98 -31.06 21.34
#